data_AF-A0A820BXX1-F1
#
_entry.id   AF-A0A820BXX1-F1
#
_cell.length_a   1.000
_cell.length_b   1.000
_cell.length_c   1.000
_cell.angle_alpha   90.00
_cell.angle_beta   90.00
_cell.angle_gamma   90.00
#
_symmetry.space_group_name_H-M   'P 1'
#
loop_
_entity.id
_entity.type
_entity.pdbx_description
1 polymer ?
#
loop_
_entity_poly.entity_id
_entity_poly.type
_entity_poly.pdbx_seq_one_letter_code
_entity_poly.pdbx_strand_id
1 'polypeptide(L)'
;KENPDPKCVYVPPKEELAEIVRQDWDRRFATIGRKVVMLTGETATDLKLIAKGHIIISTPEKWDILSRRWKQRKNVQNVNLFMVDDLHVIGSDDG
;
A
#
# COMPACT_ATOMS: atom_id res chain seq x y z
N LYS A 1 7.31 11.87 -22.24
CA LYS A 1 6.26 11.13 -21.51
C LYS A 1 6.45 11.46 -20.05
N GLU A 2 5.53 12.23 -19.45
CA GLU A 2 5.55 12.47 -18.01
C GLU A 2 5.50 11.12 -17.31
N ASN A 3 6.47 10.87 -16.44
CA ASN A 3 6.46 9.66 -15.63
C ASN A 3 5.28 9.80 -14.67
N PRO A 4 4.27 8.92 -14.67
CA PRO A 4 3.25 8.95 -13.65
C PRO A 4 3.96 8.84 -12.30
N ASP A 5 3.56 9.70 -11.36
CA ASP A 5 4.23 9.79 -10.08
C ASP A 5 4.32 8.41 -9.41
N PRO A 6 5.52 7.84 -9.22
CA PRO A 6 5.65 6.42 -8.98
C PRO A 6 5.01 6.01 -7.65
N LYS A 7 4.28 4.89 -7.69
CA LYS A 7 3.56 4.36 -6.51
C LYS A 7 4.25 3.11 -5.98
N CYS A 8 4.42 3.10 -4.66
CA CYS A 8 4.93 1.96 -3.92
C CYS A 8 3.84 1.41 -3.01
N VAL A 9 3.73 0.09 -2.91
CA VAL A 9 2.87 -0.58 -1.94
C VAL A 9 3.74 -1.44 -1.03
N TYR A 10 3.54 -1.30 0.28
CA TYR A 10 4.20 -2.06 1.32
C TYR A 10 3.17 -2.87 2.11
N VAL A 11 3.40 -4.17 2.21
CA VAL A 11 2.49 -5.12 2.84
C VAL A 11 3.19 -5.85 3.99
N PRO A 12 3.06 -5.36 5.24
CA PRO A 12 3.52 -6.08 6.42
C PRO A 12 2.51 -7.19 6.81
N PRO A 13 2.93 -8.22 7.58
CA PRO A 13 2.07 -9.34 7.96
C PRO A 13 1.05 -8.99 9.04
N LYS A 14 1.25 -7.89 9.78
CA LYS A 14 0.44 -7.50 10.93
C LYS A 14 0.05 -6.03 10.88
N GLU A 15 -1.14 -5.71 11.36
CA GLU A 15 -1.66 -4.35 11.37
C GLU A 15 -0.88 -3.43 12.33
N GLU A 16 -0.40 -3.96 13.45
CA GLU A 16 0.41 -3.20 14.40
C GLU A 16 1.73 -2.73 13.77
N LEU A 17 2.35 -3.60 12.96
CA LEU A 17 3.55 -3.25 12.20
C LEU A 17 3.26 -2.22 11.12
N ALA A 18 2.10 -2.32 10.46
CA ALA A 18 1.67 -1.33 9.48
C ALA A 18 1.60 0.07 10.07
N GLU A 19 1.03 0.24 11.27
CA GLU A 19 0.92 1.56 11.91
C GLU A 19 2.29 2.10 12.37
N ILE A 20 3.16 1.23 12.92
CA ILE A 20 4.53 1.62 13.30
C ILE A 20 5.31 2.10 12.07
N VAL A 21 5.28 1.32 10.98
CA VAL A 21 5.97 1.66 9.73
C VAL A 21 5.38 2.93 9.14
N ARG A 22 4.05 3.08 9.16
CA ARG A 22 3.39 4.30 8.68
C ARG A 22 3.85 5.53 9.45
N GLN A 23 3.96 5.47 10.77
CA GLN A 23 4.45 6.60 11.58
C GLN A 23 5.91 6.95 11.26
N ASP A 24 6.79 5.96 11.16
CA ASP A 24 8.20 6.18 10.81
C ASP A 24 8.33 6.77 9.41
N TRP A 25 7.67 6.15 8.44
CA TRP A 25 7.78 6.51 7.03
C TRP A 25 7.12 7.84 6.74
N ASP A 26 5.99 8.16 7.36
CA ASP A 26 5.35 9.47 7.17
C ASP A 26 6.31 10.61 7.54
N ARG A 27 7.07 10.47 8.63
CA ARG A 27 8.11 11.46 9.01
C ARG A 27 9.28 11.47 8.04
N ARG A 28 9.80 10.29 7.66
CA ARG A 28 11.00 10.16 6.82
C ARG A 28 10.76 10.58 5.37
N PHE A 29 9.59 10.27 4.82
CA PHE A 29 9.26 10.55 3.43
C PHE A 29 8.62 11.93 3.23
N ALA A 30 8.06 12.53 4.30
CA ALA A 30 7.66 13.94 4.27
C ALA A 30 8.83 14.87 3.91
N THR A 31 10.07 14.55 4.32
CA THR A 31 11.25 15.40 4.02
C THR A 31 11.60 15.46 2.54
N ILE A 32 11.12 14.49 1.74
CA ILE A 32 11.29 14.45 0.28
C ILE A 32 9.97 14.71 -0.47
N GLY A 33 8.95 15.23 0.23
CA GLY A 33 7.65 15.57 -0.36
C GLY A 33 6.80 14.36 -0.75
N ARG A 34 7.09 13.17 -0.21
CA ARG A 34 6.34 11.94 -0.53
C ARG A 34 5.33 11.64 0.57
N LYS A 35 4.07 11.53 0.14
CA LYS A 35 2.94 11.22 1.01
C LYS A 35 2.80 9.71 1.25
N VAL A 36 2.81 9.32 2.52
CA VAL A 36 2.52 7.97 2.99
C VAL A 36 1.03 7.88 3.38
N VAL A 37 0.36 6.80 2.99
CA VAL A 37 -1.04 6.53 3.34
C VAL A 37 -1.19 5.08 3.77
N MET A 38 -2.10 4.81 4.71
CA MET A 38 -2.45 3.47 5.14
C MET A 38 -3.88 3.14 4.72
N LEU A 39 -4.13 1.94 4.19
CA LEU A 39 -5.47 1.52 3.81
C LEU A 39 -6.34 1.24 5.04
N THR A 40 -7.60 1.64 4.96
CA THR A 40 -8.58 1.49 6.04
C THR A 40 -9.41 0.23 5.88
N GLY A 41 -9.45 -0.38 4.69
CA GLY A 41 -10.32 -1.51 4.35
C GLY A 41 -11.67 -1.09 3.77
N GLU A 42 -11.97 0.22 3.76
CA GLU A 42 -13.14 0.76 3.10
C GLU A 42 -12.80 1.16 1.66
N THR A 43 -13.32 0.40 0.68
CA THR A 43 -12.95 0.54 -0.74
C THR A 43 -13.07 1.98 -1.27
N ALA A 44 -14.14 2.71 -0.92
CA ALA A 44 -14.34 4.07 -1.43
C ALA A 44 -13.29 5.06 -0.90
N THR A 45 -12.88 4.88 0.35
CA THR A 45 -11.84 5.68 1.01
C THR A 45 -10.46 5.28 0.51
N ASP A 46 -10.18 3.98 0.40
CA ASP A 46 -8.91 3.43 -0.08
C ASP A 46 -8.59 3.86 -1.53
N LEU A 47 -9.60 3.94 -2.39
CA LEU A 47 -9.44 4.46 -3.75
C LEU A 47 -9.03 5.95 -3.77
N LYS A 48 -9.50 6.75 -2.81
CA LYS A 48 -9.08 8.15 -2.66
C LYS A 48 -7.67 8.24 -2.06
N LEU A 49 -7.32 7.34 -1.14
CA LEU A 49 -6.01 7.28 -0.52
C LEU A 49 -4.92 6.90 -1.53
N ILE A 50 -5.10 5.82 -2.30
CA ILE A 50 -4.13 5.39 -3.31
C ILE A 50 -3.96 6.41 -4.45
N ALA A 51 -5.00 7.19 -4.76
CA ALA A 51 -4.88 8.29 -5.73
C ALA A 51 -3.93 9.39 -5.23
N LYS A 52 -4.00 9.74 -3.93
CA LYS A 52 -3.24 10.83 -3.31
C LYS A 52 -1.88 10.41 -2.74
N GLY A 53 -1.72 9.13 -2.43
CA GLY A 53 -0.52 8.56 -1.83
C GLY A 53 0.54 8.21 -2.88
N HIS A 54 1.80 8.30 -2.45
CA HIS A 54 2.96 7.79 -3.19
C HIS A 54 3.39 6.44 -2.61
N ILE A 55 3.31 6.31 -1.29
CA ILE A 55 3.63 5.09 -0.57
C ILE A 55 2.37 4.64 0.15
N ILE A 56 1.92 3.44 -0.18
CA ILE A 56 0.70 2.83 0.33
C ILE A 56 1.10 1.69 1.26
N ILE A 57 0.66 1.75 2.50
CA ILE A 57 0.84 0.68 3.49
C ILE A 57 -0.49 -0.03 3.65
N SER A 58 -0.50 -1.36 3.56
CA SER A 58 -1.73 -2.16 3.63
C SER A 58 -1.44 -3.53 4.22
N THR A 59 -2.38 -4.09 4.98
CA THR A 59 -2.35 -5.53 5.27
C THR A 59 -2.67 -6.32 4.00
N PRO A 60 -2.33 -7.63 3.94
CA PRO A 60 -2.64 -8.49 2.80
C PRO A 60 -4.13 -8.50 2.45
N GLU A 61 -5.01 -8.57 3.45
CA GLU A 61 -6.47 -8.66 3.28
C GLU A 61 -7.03 -7.36 2.68
N LYS A 62 -6.60 -6.21 3.20
CA LYS A 62 -7.03 -4.89 2.69
C LYS A 62 -6.56 -4.68 1.25
N TRP A 63 -5.33 -5.12 0.93
CA TRP A 63 -4.79 -5.01 -0.42
C TRP A 63 -5.52 -5.93 -1.39
N ASP A 64 -5.86 -7.15 -0.98
CA ASP A 64 -6.66 -8.09 -1.77
C ASP A 64 -8.00 -7.47 -2.19
N ILE A 65 -8.76 -6.91 -1.24
CA ILE A 65 -10.04 -6.24 -1.53
C ILE A 65 -9.86 -5.10 -2.57
N LEU A 66 -8.83 -4.27 -2.39
CA LEU A 66 -8.54 -3.15 -3.30
C LEU A 66 -8.01 -3.62 -4.68
N SER A 67 -7.35 -4.77 -4.76
CA SER A 67 -6.74 -5.27 -6.00
C SER A 67 -7.65 -6.19 -6.82
N ARG A 68 -8.73 -6.76 -6.26
CA ARG A 68 -9.68 -7.64 -6.98
C ARG A 68 -10.23 -7.08 -8.30
N ARG A 69 -10.46 -5.77 -8.41
CA ARG A 69 -10.90 -5.09 -9.66
C ARG A 69 -9.80 -4.28 -10.32
N TRP A 70 -8.54 -4.70 -10.22
CA TRP A 70 -7.38 -3.96 -10.73
C TRP A 70 -7.50 -3.56 -12.20
N LYS A 71 -8.14 -4.38 -13.06
CA LYS A 71 -8.38 -4.06 -14.49
C LYS A 71 -9.17 -2.76 -14.71
N GLN A 72 -10.01 -2.37 -13.76
CA GLN A 72 -10.81 -1.14 -13.81
C GLN A 72 -10.15 0.01 -13.01
N ARG A 73 -9.06 -0.26 -12.28
CA ARG A 73 -8.44 0.66 -11.33
C ARG A 73 -7.03 1.06 -11.79
N LYS A 74 -6.94 2.18 -12.52
CA LYS A 74 -5.64 2.70 -13.03
C LYS A 74 -4.59 2.90 -11.95
N ASN A 75 -4.98 3.34 -10.75
CA ASN A 75 -4.04 3.54 -9.64
C ASN A 75 -3.41 2.24 -9.12
N VAL A 76 -4.12 1.12 -9.25
CA VAL A 76 -3.59 -0.21 -8.89
C VAL A 76 -2.67 -0.72 -10.00
N GLN A 77 -2.99 -0.44 -11.27
CA GLN A 77 -2.13 -0.78 -12.41
C GLN A 77 -0.82 0.02 -12.43
N ASN A 78 -0.83 1.25 -11.90
CA ASN A 78 0.32 2.14 -11.88
C ASN A 78 1.20 1.96 -10.62
N VAL A 79 1.17 0.80 -9.98
CA VAL A 79 2.10 0.47 -8.89
C VAL A 79 3.43 0.05 -9.51
N ASN A 80 4.50 0.77 -9.16
CA ASN A 80 5.84 0.55 -9.70
C ASN A 80 6.69 -0.36 -8.81
N LEU A 81 6.38 -0.41 -7.51
CA LEU A 81 7.08 -1.22 -6.53
C LEU A 81 6.07 -1.85 -5.58
N PHE A 82 6.17 -3.17 -5.40
CA PHE A 82 5.35 -3.94 -4.49
C PHE A 82 6.27 -4.70 -3.54
N MET A 83 6.25 -4.34 -2.26
CA MET A 83 7.07 -4.93 -1.22
C MET A 83 6.17 -5.71 -0.27
N VAL A 84 6.45 -6.99 -0.10
CA VAL A 84 5.77 -7.86 0.87
C VAL A 84 6.81 -8.27 1.90
N ASP A 85 6.49 -8.03 3.17
CA ASP A 85 7.32 -8.47 4.28
C ASP A 85 6.87 -9.87 4.73
N ASP A 86 7.80 -10.62 5.32
CA ASP A 86 7.54 -11.96 5.87
C ASP A 86 6.93 -12.98 4.88
N LEU A 87 7.42 -12.99 3.64
CA LEU A 87 7.04 -13.97 2.61
C LEU A 87 7.27 -15.44 3.04
N HIS A 88 8.06 -15.68 4.08
CA HIS A 88 8.28 -17.00 4.66
C HIS A 88 7.02 -17.62 5.30
N VAL A 89 5.97 -16.81 5.52
CA VAL A 89 4.68 -17.26 6.07
C VAL A 89 3.79 -17.92 5.01
N ILE A 90 4.13 -17.80 3.71
CA ILE A 90 3.40 -18.46 2.62
C ILE A 90 3.61 -19.99 2.71
N GLY A 91 2.70 -20.65 3.43
CA GLY A 91 2.75 -22.10 3.71
C GLY A 91 2.32 -22.49 5.12
N SER A 92 2.08 -21.52 6.02
CA SER A 92 1.46 -21.75 7.33
C SER A 92 -0.05 -21.48 7.24
N ASP A 93 -0.85 -22.05 8.13
CA ASP A 93 -2.33 -22.16 8.12
C ASP A 93 -3.16 -20.85 7.97
N ASP A 94 -2.52 -19.69 7.84
CA ASP A 94 -3.15 -18.36 7.71
C ASP A 94 -2.97 -17.73 6.29
N GLY A 95 -2.64 -18.54 5.27
CA GLY A 95 -2.40 -18.09 3.88
C GLY A 95 -3.64 -17.98 2.99
#